data_AF-A0ABD1B0W1-F1
#
_entry.id   AF-A0ABD1B0W1-F1
#
_cell.length_a   1.000
_cell.length_b   1.000
_cell.length_c   1.000
_cell.angle_alpha   90.00
_cell.angle_beta   90.00
_cell.angle_gamma   90.00
#
_symmetry.space_group_name_H-M   'P 1'
#
loop_
_entity.id
_entity.type
_entity.pdbx_description
1 polymer ?
#
loop_
_entity_poly.entity_id
_entity_poly.type
_entity_poly.pdbx_seq_one_letter_code
_entity_poly.pdbx_strand_id
1 'polypeptide(L)'
;MAKSLLMVMLISIVMFNMARPIFSQEIDQYSEDIPEDVNISPTSDFDIFVESPDEAPYEADSPAAKYDMELAHHYSHKQLAFLQDCLQKTNTKCGDEIFKNMLDETTQMTNECCRELLKLGKECHLGLVKIIFATYEYRNIALKAIPKSKQTWNTCVRQVGSQIGVPISLEQ
;
A
#
# COMPACT_ATOMS: atom_id res chain seq x y z
N MET A 1 -35.58 -10.85 2.18
CA MET A 1 -35.36 -9.40 2.38
C MET A 1 -33.88 -9.01 2.54
N ALA A 2 -33.00 -9.86 3.09
CA ALA A 2 -31.56 -9.56 3.24
C ALA A 2 -30.78 -9.28 1.93
N LYS A 3 -31.15 -9.92 0.81
CA LYS A 3 -30.49 -9.70 -0.50
C LYS A 3 -30.75 -8.30 -1.08
N SER A 4 -31.91 -7.71 -0.79
CA SER A 4 -32.25 -6.36 -1.25
C SER A 4 -31.43 -5.30 -0.51
N LEU A 5 -31.22 -5.49 0.79
CA LEU A 5 -30.42 -4.59 1.62
C LEU A 5 -28.93 -4.60 1.21
N LEU A 6 -28.38 -5.77 0.85
CA LEU A 6 -27.01 -5.87 0.34
C LEU A 6 -26.82 -5.10 -0.97
N MET A 7 -27.79 -5.17 -1.88
CA MET A 7 -27.72 -4.42 -3.15
C MET A 7 -27.79 -2.90 -2.92
N VAL A 8 -28.64 -2.43 -1.99
CA VAL A 8 -28.75 -1.00 -1.64
C VAL A 8 -27.48 -0.48 -0.95
N MET A 9 -26.84 -1.29 -0.10
CA MET A 9 -25.56 -0.93 0.54
C MET A 9 -24.44 -0.81 -0.49
N LEU A 10 -24.35 -1.74 -1.46
CA LEU A 10 -23.33 -1.70 -2.52
C LEU A 10 -23.51 -0.48 -3.43
N ILE A 11 -24.74 -0.13 -3.79
CA ILE A 11 -25.02 1.07 -4.60
C ILE A 11 -24.63 2.34 -3.85
N SER A 12 -24.93 2.41 -2.55
CA SER A 12 -24.56 3.56 -1.71
C SER A 12 -23.04 3.74 -1.63
N ILE A 13 -22.29 2.67 -1.40
CA ILE A 13 -20.82 2.70 -1.32
C ILE A 13 -20.20 3.20 -2.63
N VAL A 14 -20.70 2.75 -3.77
CA VAL A 14 -20.19 3.20 -5.08
C VAL A 14 -20.47 4.69 -5.29
N MET A 15 -21.66 5.18 -4.96
CA MET A 15 -22.01 6.61 -5.10
C MET A 15 -21.17 7.51 -4.19
N PHE A 16 -20.81 7.06 -2.98
CA PHE A 16 -19.91 7.79 -2.08
C PHE A 16 -18.46 7.87 -2.59
N ASN A 17 -18.01 6.89 -3.36
CA ASN A 17 -16.66 6.88 -3.94
C ASN A 17 -16.55 7.77 -5.20
N MET A 18 -17.64 7.97 -5.95
CA MET A 18 -17.64 8.83 -7.13
C MET A 18 -17.86 10.32 -6.81
N ALA A 19 -18.28 10.65 -5.58
CA ALA A 19 -18.53 12.03 -5.13
C ALA A 19 -17.34 12.67 -4.39
N ARG A 20 -16.24 11.93 -4.15
CA ARG A 20 -15.01 12.48 -3.59
C ARG A 20 -14.05 12.81 -4.75
N PRO A 21 -13.80 14.09 -5.05
CA PRO A 21 -12.79 14.43 -6.04
C PRO A 21 -11.43 13.98 -5.48
N ILE A 22 -10.71 13.22 -6.29
CA ILE A 22 -9.32 12.82 -6.05
C ILE A 22 -8.50 14.12 -5.99
N PHE A 23 -7.94 14.39 -4.82
CA PHE A 23 -7.06 15.52 -4.56
C PHE A 23 -5.76 15.32 -5.38
N SER A 24 -5.71 15.90 -6.58
CA SER A 24 -4.44 16.17 -7.25
C SER A 24 -3.92 17.49 -6.71
N GLN A 25 -2.81 17.46 -5.97
CA GLN A 25 -1.88 18.59 -5.97
C GLN A 25 -0.45 18.08 -6.01
N GLU A 26 0.18 18.43 -7.13
CA GLU A 26 1.60 18.45 -7.48
C GLU A 26 2.59 18.43 -6.31
N ILE A 27 3.61 17.59 -6.40
CA ILE A 27 4.84 17.70 -5.61
C ILE A 27 5.77 18.64 -6.37
N ASP A 28 5.80 19.91 -6.01
CA ASP A 28 6.84 20.83 -6.47
C ASP A 28 8.08 20.74 -5.56
N GLN A 29 9.03 19.96 -6.05
CA GLN A 29 10.48 20.14 -6.03
C GLN A 29 11.03 21.34 -5.23
N TYR A 30 11.61 21.10 -4.05
CA TYR A 30 12.42 22.09 -3.33
C TYR A 30 13.92 21.77 -3.48
N SER A 31 14.62 22.55 -4.29
CA SER A 31 16.08 22.74 -4.23
C SER A 31 16.40 24.18 -4.66
N GLU A 32 17.12 24.87 -3.78
CA GLU A 32 17.97 26.06 -3.96
C GLU A 32 17.42 27.30 -4.66
N ASP A 33 17.26 28.41 -3.93
CA ASP A 33 18.18 29.57 -4.01
C ASP A 33 17.62 30.79 -3.24
N ILE A 34 18.46 31.40 -2.39
CA ILE A 34 18.21 32.70 -1.73
C ILE A 34 18.42 33.83 -2.75
N PRO A 35 17.56 34.86 -2.75
CA PRO A 35 18.11 36.22 -2.76
C PRO A 35 17.39 37.20 -1.81
N GLU A 36 18.18 38.21 -1.45
CA GLU A 36 17.91 39.33 -0.53
C GLU A 36 16.80 40.29 -0.99
N ASP A 37 16.17 40.93 0.00
CA ASP A 37 15.58 42.29 0.00
C ASP A 37 14.70 42.71 -1.19
N VAL A 38 13.38 42.86 -0.98
CA VAL A 38 12.63 44.12 -1.22
C VAL A 38 11.33 44.13 -0.39
N ASN A 39 11.21 45.13 0.48
CA ASN A 39 10.00 45.51 1.21
C ASN A 39 9.06 46.37 0.35
N ILE A 40 7.90 45.85 -0.09
CA ILE A 40 6.77 46.66 -0.56
C ILE A 40 5.44 45.98 -0.16
N SER A 41 4.72 46.60 0.77
CA SER A 41 3.27 46.42 0.96
C SER A 41 2.51 47.15 -0.15
N PRO A 42 1.42 46.59 -0.69
CA PRO A 42 0.12 47.17 -0.34
C PRO A 42 -0.99 46.13 -0.11
N THR A 43 -1.78 46.45 0.92
CA THR A 43 -3.10 45.96 1.32
C THR A 43 -3.92 45.24 0.23
N SER A 44 -4.20 43.95 0.47
CA SER A 44 -5.37 43.25 -0.04
C SER A 44 -5.93 42.43 1.12
N ASP A 45 -7.08 42.87 1.65
CA ASP A 45 -7.88 42.14 2.62
C ASP A 45 -8.30 40.80 2.01
N PHE A 46 -7.55 39.76 2.33
CA PHE A 46 -8.01 38.38 2.35
C PHE A 46 -7.37 37.79 3.60
N ASP A 47 -8.21 37.39 4.55
CA ASP A 47 -7.77 36.71 5.78
C ASP A 47 -7.03 35.42 5.39
N ILE A 48 -5.72 35.54 5.24
CA ILE A 48 -4.80 34.42 5.24
C ILE A 48 -4.78 33.96 6.69
N PHE A 49 -5.58 32.93 6.99
CA PHE A 49 -5.38 32.12 8.19
C PHE A 49 -4.00 31.46 8.08
N VAL A 50 -2.99 32.16 8.58
CA VAL A 50 -1.73 31.57 9.01
C VAL A 50 -2.05 30.80 10.29
N GLU A 51 -2.45 29.54 10.16
CA GLU A 51 -2.27 28.59 11.26
C GLU A 51 -0.82 28.12 11.24
N SER A 52 -0.07 28.63 12.20
CA SER A 52 1.25 28.15 12.61
C SER A 52 1.21 28.06 14.14
N PRO A 53 1.94 27.16 14.81
CA PRO A 53 2.27 25.77 14.54
C PRO A 53 1.91 24.95 15.79
N ASP A 54 0.64 24.58 15.96
CA ASP A 54 0.19 23.74 17.08
C ASP A 54 -0.53 22.50 16.54
N GLU A 55 0.14 21.74 15.67
CA GLU A 55 -0.24 20.34 15.50
C GLU A 55 0.22 19.60 16.77
N ALA A 56 -0.71 19.52 17.74
CA ALA A 56 -0.67 18.48 18.75
C ALA A 56 -0.38 17.14 18.05
N PRO A 57 0.42 16.23 18.65
CA PRO A 57 0.67 14.93 18.04
C PRO A 57 -0.68 14.35 17.66
N TYR A 58 -0.82 13.92 16.41
CA TYR A 58 -2.00 13.19 15.97
C TYR A 58 -2.11 11.94 16.88
N GLU A 59 -2.84 12.06 17.97
CA GLU A 59 -3.11 10.95 18.86
C GLU A 59 -3.99 10.02 18.03
N ALA A 60 -3.44 8.87 17.65
CA ALA A 60 -4.15 7.90 16.86
C ALA A 60 -5.39 7.42 17.65
N ASP A 61 -6.57 7.94 17.31
CA ASP A 61 -7.84 7.72 18.02
C ASP A 61 -8.28 6.24 18.12
N SER A 62 -7.59 5.32 17.42
CA SER A 62 -7.89 3.90 17.43
C SER A 62 -6.68 3.04 17.88
N PRO A 63 -6.90 1.98 18.67
CA PRO A 63 -5.86 1.02 19.02
C PRO A 63 -5.14 0.40 17.81
N ALA A 64 -5.83 0.26 16.67
CA ALA A 64 -5.25 -0.24 15.44
C ALA A 64 -4.28 0.78 14.83
N ALA A 65 -4.69 2.05 14.74
CA ALA A 65 -3.86 3.12 14.20
C ALA A 65 -2.61 3.36 15.07
N LYS A 66 -2.75 3.33 16.41
CA LYS A 66 -1.61 3.41 17.33
C LYS A 66 -0.61 2.26 17.13
N TYR A 67 -1.12 1.04 16.97
CA TYR A 67 -0.28 -0.14 16.74
C TYR A 67 0.44 -0.08 15.40
N ASP A 68 -0.25 0.30 14.33
CA ASP A 68 0.33 0.38 12.99
C ASP A 68 1.34 1.53 12.85
N MET A 69 1.13 2.63 13.57
CA MET A 69 2.11 3.71 13.70
C MET A 69 3.39 3.24 14.39
N GLU A 70 3.27 2.56 15.53
CA GLU A 70 4.42 1.96 16.22
C GLU A 70 5.15 0.95 15.33
N LEU A 71 4.39 0.14 14.59
CA LEU A 71 4.97 -0.78 13.59
C LEU A 71 5.76 -0.02 12.53
N ALA A 72 5.24 1.09 12.00
CA ALA A 72 5.91 1.88 10.98
C ALA A 72 7.24 2.48 11.49
N HIS A 73 7.33 2.85 12.76
CA HIS A 73 8.58 3.32 13.38
C HIS A 73 9.70 2.29 13.40
N HIS A 74 9.40 0.98 13.28
CA HIS A 74 10.41 -0.06 13.13
C HIS A 74 11.05 -0.13 11.73
N TYR A 75 10.53 0.63 10.77
CA TYR A 75 11.05 0.70 9.41
C TYR A 75 11.72 2.05 9.17
N SER A 76 12.89 2.04 8.52
CA SER A 76 13.49 3.26 8.00
C SER A 76 12.65 3.85 6.87
N HIS A 77 12.76 5.16 6.65
CA HIS A 77 12.15 5.83 5.49
C HIS A 77 12.49 5.14 4.17
N LYS A 78 13.73 4.68 4.00
CA LYS A 78 14.15 3.95 2.79
C LYS A 78 13.41 2.63 2.61
N GLN A 79 13.17 1.90 3.69
CA GLN A 79 12.40 0.66 3.64
C GLN A 79 10.93 0.92 3.32
N LEU A 80 10.33 1.94 3.93
CA LEU A 80 8.94 2.32 3.65
C LEU A 80 8.76 2.78 2.20
N ALA A 81 9.68 3.62 1.68
CA ALA A 81 9.66 4.04 0.28
C ALA A 81 9.79 2.84 -0.69
N PHE A 82 10.70 1.91 -0.41
CA PHE A 82 10.82 0.67 -1.19
C PHE A 82 9.53 -0.15 -1.20
N LEU A 83 8.89 -0.33 -0.03
CA LEU A 83 7.63 -1.08 0.09
C LEU A 83 6.47 -0.35 -0.62
N GLN A 84 6.46 0.98 -0.59
CA GLN A 84 5.48 1.78 -1.31
C GLN A 84 5.64 1.65 -2.83
N ASP A 85 6.87 1.73 -3.35
CA ASP A 85 7.16 1.50 -4.77
C ASP A 85 6.71 0.09 -5.21
N CYS A 86 6.91 -0.89 -4.33
CA CYS A 86 6.45 -2.25 -4.52
C CYS A 86 4.93 -2.37 -4.63
N LEU A 87 4.21 -1.70 -3.73
CA LEU A 87 2.75 -1.69 -3.73
C LEU A 87 2.22 -1.03 -5.01
N GLN A 88 2.80 0.09 -5.44
CA GLN A 88 2.41 0.80 -6.65
C GLN A 88 2.61 -0.03 -7.93
N LYS A 89 3.64 -0.88 -7.97
CA LYS A 89 3.91 -1.80 -9.09
C LYS A 89 3.02 -3.05 -9.07
N THR A 90 2.34 -3.33 -7.96
CA THR A 90 1.49 -4.51 -7.84
C THR A 90 0.21 -4.32 -8.65
N ASN A 91 -0.02 -5.19 -9.64
CA ASN A 91 -1.28 -5.20 -10.38
C ASN A 91 -2.44 -5.57 -9.45
N THR A 92 -3.51 -4.77 -9.41
CA THR A 92 -4.63 -4.95 -8.47
C THR A 92 -5.32 -6.31 -8.60
N LYS A 93 -5.58 -6.78 -9.83
CA LYS A 93 -6.18 -8.10 -10.09
C LYS A 93 -5.29 -9.22 -9.53
N CYS A 94 -4.00 -9.16 -9.77
CA CYS A 94 -3.08 -10.18 -9.28
C CYS A 94 -2.79 -10.04 -7.77
N GLY A 95 -2.78 -8.83 -7.22
CA GLY A 95 -2.66 -8.58 -5.79
C GLY A 95 -3.79 -9.27 -5.01
N ASP A 96 -5.03 -9.15 -5.47
CA ASP A 96 -6.18 -9.84 -4.89
C ASP A 96 -6.05 -11.37 -4.96
N GLU A 97 -5.58 -11.89 -6.09
CA GLU A 97 -5.36 -13.34 -6.29
C GLU A 97 -4.30 -13.86 -5.31
N ILE A 98 -3.16 -13.18 -5.25
CA ILE A 98 -2.04 -13.47 -4.36
C ILE A 98 -2.52 -13.43 -2.91
N PHE A 99 -3.23 -12.38 -2.51
CA PHE A 99 -3.76 -12.24 -1.15
C PHE A 99 -4.73 -13.37 -0.80
N LYS A 100 -5.68 -13.70 -1.67
CA LYS A 100 -6.60 -14.82 -1.47
C LYS A 100 -5.87 -16.15 -1.36
N ASN A 101 -4.89 -16.42 -2.20
CA ASN A 101 -4.09 -17.64 -2.14
C ASN A 101 -3.27 -17.78 -0.86
N MET A 102 -2.91 -16.66 -0.21
CA MET A 102 -2.26 -16.68 1.10
C MET A 102 -3.22 -17.08 2.24
N LEU A 103 -4.51 -16.78 2.10
CA LEU A 103 -5.52 -17.04 3.13
C LEU A 103 -6.24 -18.38 2.93
N ASP A 104 -6.49 -18.73 1.67
CA ASP A 104 -7.23 -19.89 1.21
C ASP A 104 -6.32 -20.91 0.52
N GLU A 105 -6.47 -22.17 0.88
CA GLU A 105 -5.68 -23.28 0.35
C GLU A 105 -6.18 -23.76 -1.02
N THR A 106 -7.42 -23.39 -1.41
CA THR A 106 -8.05 -23.86 -2.65
C THR A 106 -7.81 -22.95 -3.85
N THR A 107 -7.62 -21.65 -3.60
CA THR A 107 -7.30 -20.67 -4.64
C THR A 107 -5.98 -21.05 -5.30
N GLN A 108 -5.95 -21.23 -6.63
CA GLN A 108 -4.73 -21.49 -7.40
C GLN A 108 -4.26 -20.22 -8.11
N MET A 109 -2.94 -20.05 -8.23
CA MET A 109 -2.37 -18.98 -9.05
C MET A 109 -2.49 -19.25 -10.53
N THR A 110 -3.00 -18.25 -11.24
CA THR A 110 -2.99 -18.19 -12.69
C THR A 110 -1.57 -17.97 -13.18
N ASN A 111 -1.24 -18.54 -14.34
CA ASN A 111 0.07 -18.32 -14.97
C ASN A 111 0.33 -16.83 -15.28
N GLU A 112 -0.74 -16.05 -15.53
CA GLU A 112 -0.66 -14.60 -15.70
C GLU A 112 -0.17 -13.93 -14.42
N CYS A 113 -0.84 -14.16 -13.29
CA CYS A 113 -0.45 -13.55 -12.02
C CYS A 113 0.85 -14.11 -11.45
N CYS A 114 1.20 -15.35 -11.76
CA CYS A 114 2.54 -15.85 -11.47
C CYS A 114 3.63 -15.10 -12.25
N ARG A 115 3.42 -14.78 -13.54
CA ARG A 115 4.41 -13.99 -14.28
C ARG A 115 4.57 -12.58 -13.72
N GLU A 116 3.45 -11.93 -13.39
CA GLU A 116 3.49 -10.59 -12.79
C GLU A 116 4.14 -10.61 -11.40
N LEU A 117 3.84 -11.60 -10.56
CA LEU A 117 4.51 -11.79 -9.27
C LEU A 117 6.02 -11.94 -9.42
N LEU A 118 6.47 -12.76 -10.39
CA LEU A 118 7.90 -12.98 -10.62
C LEU A 118 8.60 -11.73 -11.19
N LYS A 119 7.92 -10.93 -12.02
CA LYS A 119 8.42 -9.63 -12.50
C LYS A 119 8.51 -8.59 -11.40
N LEU A 120 7.55 -8.59 -10.47
CA LEU A 120 7.57 -7.72 -9.28
C LEU A 120 8.81 -7.99 -8.42
N GLY A 121 9.19 -9.26 -8.33
CA GLY A 121 10.42 -9.70 -7.71
C GLY A 121 10.24 -10.16 -6.25
N LYS A 122 11.18 -10.98 -5.81
CA LYS A 122 11.11 -11.71 -4.54
C LYS A 122 11.07 -10.79 -3.33
N GLU A 123 12.01 -9.85 -3.26
CA GLU A 123 12.13 -8.90 -2.14
C GLU A 123 10.88 -8.04 -2.01
N CYS A 124 10.30 -7.68 -3.16
CA CYS A 124 9.11 -6.87 -3.23
C CYS A 124 7.89 -7.62 -2.68
N HIS A 125 7.67 -8.85 -3.16
CA HIS A 125 6.61 -9.73 -2.67
C HIS A 125 6.75 -10.04 -1.17
N LEU A 126 7.90 -10.58 -0.76
CA LEU A 126 8.10 -11.00 0.64
C LEU A 126 8.13 -9.80 1.60
N GLY A 127 8.63 -8.65 1.15
CA GLY A 127 8.59 -7.40 1.92
C GLY A 127 7.16 -6.93 2.16
N LEU A 128 6.34 -6.86 1.11
CA LEU A 128 4.92 -6.49 1.20
C LEU A 128 4.15 -7.45 2.11
N VAL A 129 4.34 -8.76 1.94
CA VAL A 129 3.73 -9.78 2.80
C VAL A 129 4.11 -9.54 4.26
N LYS A 130 5.40 -9.32 4.55
CA LYS A 130 5.87 -9.14 5.92
C LYS A 130 5.25 -7.92 6.60
N ILE A 131 5.16 -6.78 5.92
CA ILE A 131 4.56 -5.58 6.52
C ILE A 131 3.03 -5.72 6.64
N ILE A 132 2.33 -6.23 5.62
CA ILE A 132 0.88 -6.42 5.64
C ILE A 132 0.49 -7.35 6.78
N PHE A 133 1.15 -8.50 6.93
CA PHE A 133 0.85 -9.43 8.01
C PHE A 133 1.44 -9.03 9.37
N ALA A 134 2.17 -7.91 9.45
CA ALA A 134 2.54 -7.32 10.72
C ALA A 134 1.52 -6.29 11.21
N THR A 135 0.63 -5.77 10.35
CA THR A 135 -0.37 -4.77 10.76
C THR A 135 -1.40 -5.35 11.73
N TYR A 136 -2.05 -4.46 12.48
CA TYR A 136 -3.06 -4.80 13.47
C TYR A 136 -4.15 -5.72 12.89
N GLU A 137 -4.58 -5.44 11.67
CA GLU A 137 -5.67 -6.15 11.00
C GLU A 137 -5.32 -7.62 10.70
N TYR A 138 -4.09 -7.90 10.27
CA TYR A 138 -3.71 -9.21 9.73
C TYR A 138 -2.72 -10.01 10.59
N ARG A 139 -2.19 -9.43 11.67
CA ARG A 139 -1.22 -10.12 12.55
C ARG A 139 -1.69 -11.47 13.07
N ASN A 140 -2.98 -11.64 13.30
CA ASN A 140 -3.55 -12.88 13.85
C ASN A 140 -3.51 -14.07 12.87
N ILE A 141 -3.36 -13.79 11.56
CA ILE A 141 -3.32 -14.81 10.51
C ILE A 141 -1.93 -14.93 9.86
N ALA A 142 -0.96 -14.14 10.32
CA ALA A 142 0.41 -14.11 9.81
C ALA A 142 1.10 -15.48 9.82
N LEU A 143 0.89 -16.26 10.89
CA LEU A 143 1.48 -17.60 11.05
C LEU A 143 1.07 -18.57 9.94
N LYS A 144 -0.13 -18.40 9.36
CA LYS A 144 -0.60 -19.19 8.22
C LYS A 144 -0.19 -18.56 6.90
N ALA A 145 -0.40 -17.25 6.76
CA ALA A 145 -0.29 -16.56 5.49
C ALA A 145 1.15 -16.36 5.01
N ILE A 146 2.10 -16.07 5.92
CA ILE A 146 3.50 -15.84 5.55
C ILE A 146 4.12 -17.11 4.94
N PRO A 147 4.05 -18.31 5.56
CA PRO A 147 4.54 -19.53 4.92
C PRO A 147 3.84 -19.83 3.59
N LYS A 148 2.53 -19.55 3.51
CA LYS A 148 1.76 -19.75 2.28
C LYS A 148 2.28 -18.86 1.16
N SER A 149 2.59 -17.59 1.44
CA SER A 149 3.16 -16.65 0.46
C SER A 149 4.48 -17.14 -0.17
N LYS A 150 5.33 -17.81 0.63
CA LYS A 150 6.58 -18.42 0.17
C LYS A 150 6.30 -19.62 -0.73
N GLN A 151 5.30 -20.43 -0.36
CA GLN A 151 4.83 -21.52 -1.19
C GLN A 151 4.30 -20.99 -2.55
N THR A 152 3.55 -19.89 -2.54
CA THR A 152 3.05 -19.22 -3.75
C THR A 152 4.19 -18.79 -4.66
N TRP A 153 5.20 -18.11 -4.10
CA TRP A 153 6.41 -17.73 -4.82
C TRP A 153 7.05 -18.93 -5.51
N ASN A 154 7.34 -19.98 -4.74
CA ASN A 154 7.95 -21.21 -5.26
C ASN A 154 7.11 -21.92 -6.31
N THR A 155 5.79 -21.89 -6.17
CA THR A 155 4.86 -22.44 -7.16
C THR A 155 4.97 -21.68 -8.47
N CYS A 156 4.97 -20.35 -8.43
CA CYS A 156 5.12 -19.51 -9.61
C CYS A 156 6.48 -19.70 -10.29
N VAL A 157 7.57 -19.78 -9.52
CA VAL A 157 8.91 -20.10 -10.06
C VAL A 157 8.88 -21.40 -10.85
N ARG A 158 8.23 -22.45 -10.34
CA ARG A 158 8.13 -23.74 -11.03
C ARG A 158 7.23 -23.69 -12.27
N GLN A 159 6.13 -22.94 -12.22
CA GLN A 159 5.15 -22.88 -13.32
C GLN A 159 5.64 -22.05 -14.51
N VAL A 160 6.22 -20.87 -14.23
CA VAL A 160 6.51 -19.88 -15.27
C VAL A 160 7.90 -19.25 -15.16
N GLY A 161 8.75 -19.68 -14.22
CA GLY A 161 10.06 -19.07 -13.99
C GLY A 161 10.99 -19.11 -15.21
N SER A 162 10.90 -20.17 -16.03
CA SER A 162 11.66 -20.27 -17.29
C SER A 162 11.26 -19.24 -18.35
N GLN A 163 10.10 -18.58 -18.20
CA GLN A 163 9.55 -17.61 -19.15
C GLN A 163 9.96 -16.16 -18.82
N ILE A 164 10.56 -15.89 -17.66
CA ILE A 164 10.81 -14.52 -17.17
C ILE A 164 12.13 -13.94 -17.72
N GLY A 165 12.97 -14.75 -18.36
CA GLY A 165 14.20 -14.28 -19.03
C GLY A 165 15.30 -13.79 -18.09
N VAL A 166 15.11 -13.88 -16.77
CA VAL A 166 16.11 -13.59 -15.73
C VAL A 166 16.23 -14.77 -14.76
N PRO A 167 17.39 -14.95 -14.09
CA PRO A 167 17.54 -15.96 -13.05
C PRO A 167 16.58 -15.69 -11.88
N ILE A 168 15.78 -16.69 -11.50
CA ILE A 168 14.85 -16.60 -10.37
C ILE A 168 15.12 -17.74 -9.40
N SER A 169 15.34 -17.40 -8.14
CA SER A 169 15.59 -18.36 -7.05
C SER A 169 14.31 -18.73 -6.31
N LEU A 170 14.25 -19.96 -5.83
CA LEU A 170 13.27 -20.39 -4.84
C LEU A 170 13.48 -19.66 -3.49
N GLU A 171 12.44 -19.66 -2.66
CA GLU A 171 12.47 -19.25 -1.26
C GLU A 171 12.44 -20.48 -0.36
N GLN A 172 13.36 -20.56 0.61
CA GLN A 172 13.42 -21.64 1.60
C GLN A 172 12.54 -21.37 2.83
#